data_AF-A0A561E8A6-F1
#
_entry.id   AF-A0A561E8A6-F1
#
_cell.length_a   1.000
_cell.length_b   1.000
_cell.length_c   1.000
_cell.angle_alpha   90.00
_cell.angle_beta   90.00
_cell.angle_gamma   90.00
#
_symmetry.space_group_name_H-M   'P 1'
#
loop_
_entity.id
_entity.type
_entity.pdbx_description
1 polymer ?
#
loop_
_entity_poly.entity_id
_entity_poly.type
_entity_poly.pdbx_seq_one_letter_code
_entity_poly.pdbx_strand_id
1 'polypeptide(L)'
;MASNPVFRRFNQDLAAGRYAGDQQPQYGQFGTPQQQQAAQYGAQPGYPQQPYGQQPYGQQQYGQQPNYAQPGYPQQGYGQQYGQPQQYPGAGYATGPGKQAPYTDSRRMTLDDVVTKTLALFGILLVAAAFGWFVAKDSQAAGMGLFLGGMVVGLVIGLVISFKRIISVPLILTYAAAEGLFLGAASAFFNQMYPGVVSEAVLATLCVFAGMFAGWKFGLIRVTERSRKIFAMMVMGYFLFALINVVLVWTGVFSSPFGAGGSGSLGIIISLFAVGLASYSIAVDFDTIQRGVNSGLPEKYSWLMAHGLLVSVVWLYVELLRLFARMRN
;
A
#
# COMPACT_ATOMS: atom_id res chain seq x y z
N MET A 1 28.73 25.49 -28.85
CA MET A 1 27.81 25.50 -27.69
C MET A 1 27.33 26.93 -27.47
N ALA A 2 26.10 27.27 -27.83
CA ALA A 2 25.56 28.62 -27.65
C ALA A 2 24.93 28.77 -26.26
N SER A 3 25.20 29.87 -25.55
CA SER A 3 24.65 30.10 -24.22
C SER A 3 23.20 30.60 -24.32
N ASN A 4 22.23 29.72 -24.08
CA ASN A 4 20.82 30.08 -24.05
C ASN A 4 20.57 31.09 -22.89
N PRO A 5 20.04 32.30 -23.19
CA PRO A 5 19.94 33.39 -22.22
C PRO A 5 18.96 33.11 -21.08
N VAL A 6 18.01 32.19 -21.24
CA VAL A 6 17.02 31.82 -20.21
C VAL A 6 17.72 31.24 -18.98
N PHE A 7 18.65 30.28 -19.17
CA PHE A 7 19.37 29.66 -18.06
C PHE A 7 20.36 30.61 -17.37
N ARG A 8 20.92 31.59 -18.11
CA ARG A 8 21.77 32.63 -17.51
C ARG A 8 20.95 33.52 -16.57
N ARG A 9 19.73 33.95 -16.98
CA ARG A 9 18.83 34.72 -16.12
C ARG A 9 18.39 33.91 -14.89
N PHE A 10 17.91 32.69 -15.08
CA PHE A 10 17.49 31.81 -13.98
C PHE A 10 18.58 31.63 -12.90
N ASN A 11 19.84 31.37 -13.29
CA ASN A 11 20.94 31.26 -12.35
C ASN A 11 21.32 32.61 -11.70
N GLN A 12 21.13 33.74 -12.39
CA GLN A 12 21.34 35.08 -11.83
C GLN A 12 20.24 35.45 -10.81
N ASP A 13 18.97 35.15 -11.08
CA ASP A 13 17.86 35.41 -10.17
C ASP A 13 17.93 34.50 -8.92
N LEU A 14 18.40 33.25 -9.07
CA LEU A 14 18.77 32.37 -7.95
C LEU A 14 19.92 32.93 -7.11
N ALA A 15 21.03 33.34 -7.73
CA ALA A 15 22.18 33.91 -7.03
C ALA A 15 21.87 35.27 -6.37
N ALA A 16 20.93 36.03 -6.93
CA ALA A 16 20.43 37.28 -6.36
C ALA A 16 19.34 37.09 -5.28
N GLY A 17 19.06 35.85 -4.86
CA GLY A 17 18.12 35.56 -3.77
C GLY A 17 16.65 35.88 -4.07
N ARG A 18 16.27 36.11 -5.34
CA ARG A 18 14.94 36.63 -5.72
C ARG A 18 13.77 35.65 -5.50
N TYR A 19 14.07 34.43 -5.05
CA TYR A 19 13.10 33.41 -4.64
C TYR A 19 13.08 33.18 -3.12
N ALA A 20 13.84 33.97 -2.34
CA ALA A 20 13.83 33.95 -0.88
C ALA A 20 12.86 35.02 -0.34
N GLY A 21 11.55 34.80 -0.55
CA GLY A 21 10.49 35.68 -0.06
C GLY A 21 9.09 35.11 -0.25
N ASP A 22 8.46 34.73 0.87
CA ASP A 22 7.02 34.72 1.12
C ASP A 22 6.06 34.17 0.05
N GLN A 23 6.06 32.84 -0.10
CA GLN A 23 4.92 32.00 0.33
C GLN A 23 5.24 30.50 0.15
N GLN A 24 5.67 29.85 1.24
CA GLN A 24 5.79 28.38 1.28
C GLN A 24 4.44 27.76 1.71
N PRO A 25 3.92 26.72 1.02
CA PRO A 25 2.75 25.99 1.49
C PRO A 25 3.05 25.25 2.81
N GLN A 26 2.23 25.50 3.81
CA GLN A 26 2.44 25.11 5.20
C GLN A 26 2.29 23.58 5.41
N TYR A 27 3.39 22.89 5.70
CA TYR A 27 3.37 21.47 6.10
C TYR A 27 3.18 21.33 7.62
N GLY A 28 2.19 20.53 8.02
CA GLY A 28 1.78 20.33 9.41
C GLY A 28 2.77 19.53 10.26
N GLN A 29 3.65 20.26 10.95
CA GLN A 29 4.04 20.07 12.35
C GLN A 29 3.66 18.72 13.02
N PHE A 30 4.67 17.87 13.26
CA PHE A 30 4.64 16.86 14.33
C PHE A 30 5.77 17.15 15.33
N GLY A 31 5.51 16.94 16.62
CA GLY A 31 6.41 17.33 17.71
C GLY A 31 7.68 16.47 17.80
N THR A 32 8.75 17.08 18.33
CA THR A 32 10.04 16.43 18.58
C THR A 32 10.03 15.59 19.87
N PRO A 33 10.64 14.39 19.87
CA PRO A 33 11.14 13.78 21.09
C PRO A 33 12.38 14.57 21.57
N GLN A 34 12.38 15.01 22.83
CA GLN A 34 13.58 15.61 23.44
C GLN A 34 14.64 14.54 23.70
N GLN A 35 15.91 14.92 23.55
CA GLN A 35 17.04 14.26 24.22
C GLN A 35 18.02 15.30 24.77
N GLN A 36 18.78 14.90 25.79
CA GLN A 36 19.86 15.63 26.44
C GLN A 36 19.47 16.89 27.24
N GLN A 37 19.27 16.70 28.55
CA GLN A 37 20.36 17.00 29.47
C GLN A 37 20.31 16.07 30.69
N ALA A 38 21.46 15.83 31.33
CA ALA A 38 21.57 14.92 32.46
C ALA A 38 22.51 15.50 33.52
N ALA A 39 22.03 15.62 34.77
CA ALA A 39 22.85 15.84 35.96
C ALA A 39 22.07 15.54 37.25
N GLN A 40 22.84 15.22 38.30
CA GLN A 40 22.56 15.55 39.71
C GLN A 40 21.62 14.66 40.57
N TYR A 41 22.24 13.64 41.18
CA TYR A 41 22.09 13.19 42.59
C TYR A 41 20.70 12.96 43.25
N GLY A 42 20.50 11.74 43.78
CA GLY A 42 20.37 11.58 45.24
C GLY A 42 19.08 10.95 45.85
N ALA A 43 19.21 9.71 46.32
CA ALA A 43 18.54 9.10 47.49
C ALA A 43 17.00 8.86 47.53
N GLN A 44 16.62 7.98 48.46
CA GLN A 44 15.25 7.55 48.84
C GLN A 44 14.87 8.16 50.23
N PRO A 45 13.76 7.76 50.88
CA PRO A 45 12.35 7.89 50.52
C PRO A 45 11.55 8.69 51.59
N GLY A 46 10.30 9.10 51.31
CA GLY A 46 9.46 9.82 52.28
C GLY A 46 7.94 9.63 52.12
N TYR A 47 7.23 9.56 53.25
CA TYR A 47 5.78 9.35 53.33
C TYR A 47 4.97 10.66 53.17
N PRO A 48 3.73 10.61 52.66
CA PRO A 48 2.75 11.69 52.84
C PRO A 48 1.95 11.51 54.14
N GLN A 49 1.95 12.54 54.99
CA GLN A 49 0.87 12.78 55.97
C GLN A 49 0.35 14.22 55.81
N GLN A 50 -0.94 14.42 56.11
CA GLN A 50 -1.58 15.73 56.19
C GLN A 50 -1.78 16.14 57.68
N PRO A 51 -2.54 17.20 58.03
CA PRO A 51 -1.91 18.40 58.57
C PRO A 51 -2.37 18.76 59.98
N TYR A 52 -1.68 19.69 60.65
CA TYR A 52 -2.15 20.22 61.94
C TYR A 52 -1.81 21.69 62.17
N GLY A 53 -2.85 22.52 62.31
CA GLY A 53 -2.92 23.53 63.37
C GLY A 53 -2.38 24.95 63.17
N GLN A 54 -3.30 25.91 63.39
CA GLN A 54 -3.12 27.18 64.11
C GLN A 54 -2.79 28.49 63.34
N GLN A 55 -3.10 29.59 64.04
CA GLN A 55 -3.26 31.02 63.68
C GLN A 55 -2.60 31.87 64.81
N PRO A 56 -2.62 33.23 64.85
CA PRO A 56 -2.82 34.29 63.83
C PRO A 56 -1.66 35.35 63.86
N TYR A 57 -1.98 36.65 63.64
CA TYR A 57 -1.14 37.89 63.54
C TYR A 57 -0.46 38.14 62.17
N GLY A 58 -0.44 39.37 61.62
CA GLY A 58 -1.15 40.61 61.96
C GLY A 58 -0.55 41.88 61.32
N GLN A 59 -1.39 42.88 60.95
CA GLN A 59 -1.03 44.20 60.35
C GLN A 59 -0.49 44.14 58.88
N GLN A 60 -0.47 45.19 58.04
CA GLN A 60 -0.88 46.62 58.14
C GLN A 60 -1.41 47.17 56.78
N GLN A 61 -1.59 48.50 56.60
CA GLN A 61 -2.50 49.13 55.60
C GLN A 61 -1.97 50.43 54.94
N TYR A 62 -2.02 50.55 53.60
CA TYR A 62 -1.96 51.79 52.77
C TYR A 62 -2.33 51.45 51.30
N GLY A 63 -3.01 52.26 50.45
CA GLY A 63 -3.83 53.49 50.64
C GLY A 63 -4.29 54.14 49.29
N GLN A 64 -5.51 54.72 49.24
CA GLN A 64 -6.08 55.74 48.29
C GLN A 64 -6.12 55.44 46.75
N GLN A 65 -7.29 55.30 46.09
CA GLN A 65 -8.28 56.30 45.55
C GLN A 65 -7.91 56.93 44.17
N PRO A 66 -8.86 57.47 43.35
CA PRO A 66 -10.31 57.69 43.57
C PRO A 66 -11.26 57.00 42.54
N ASN A 67 -12.52 57.48 42.41
CA ASN A 67 -13.69 56.79 41.84
C ASN A 67 -14.60 57.72 40.99
N TYR A 68 -15.47 57.17 40.13
CA TYR A 68 -16.60 57.88 39.48
C TYR A 68 -17.91 57.05 39.54
N ALA A 69 -19.08 57.71 39.63
CA ALA A 69 -20.40 57.14 40.01
C ALA A 69 -21.13 56.38 38.85
N GLN A 70 -21.89 55.28 39.05
CA GLN A 70 -23.14 54.99 39.83
C GLN A 70 -24.43 55.51 39.14
N PRO A 71 -25.68 54.95 39.31
CA PRO A 71 -26.24 53.90 40.22
C PRO A 71 -25.82 52.44 39.93
N GLY A 72 -26.39 51.32 40.47
CA GLY A 72 -27.60 51.06 41.32
C GLY A 72 -28.85 50.61 40.52
N TYR A 73 -29.86 49.85 41.00
CA TYR A 73 -30.18 49.02 42.19
C TYR A 73 -31.51 48.23 41.89
N PRO A 74 -32.06 47.28 42.69
CA PRO A 74 -31.64 46.68 43.97
C PRO A 74 -31.54 45.11 44.03
N GLN A 75 -30.99 44.61 45.16
CA GLN A 75 -31.13 43.30 45.89
C GLN A 75 -31.85 42.07 45.26
N GLN A 76 -31.53 40.79 45.55
CA GLN A 76 -30.65 40.09 46.55
C GLN A 76 -29.64 39.13 45.83
N GLY A 77 -28.93 38.10 46.35
CA GLY A 77 -28.93 37.31 47.61
C GLY A 77 -29.93 36.12 47.58
N TYR A 78 -29.65 34.89 48.02
CA TYR A 78 -28.47 34.17 48.59
C TYR A 78 -28.42 32.74 47.95
N GLY A 79 -27.50 31.79 48.20
CA GLY A 79 -26.34 31.64 49.10
C GLY A 79 -25.56 30.33 48.75
N GLN A 80 -24.40 30.04 49.37
CA GLN A 80 -23.55 28.89 49.04
C GLN A 80 -23.81 27.63 49.89
N GLN A 81 -23.62 26.43 49.30
CA GLN A 81 -23.09 25.27 50.04
C GLN A 81 -22.35 24.27 49.11
N TYR A 82 -21.15 23.85 49.51
CA TYR A 82 -20.42 22.72 48.90
C TYR A 82 -20.90 21.39 49.50
N GLY A 83 -21.11 20.36 48.68
CA GLY A 83 -21.62 19.05 49.13
C GLY A 83 -21.18 17.89 48.22
N GLN A 84 -20.85 16.76 48.84
CA GLN A 84 -20.26 15.54 48.25
C GLN A 84 -21.14 14.83 47.18
N PRO A 85 -20.57 13.95 46.33
CA PRO A 85 -21.32 13.28 45.26
C PRO A 85 -22.37 12.29 45.80
N GLN A 86 -23.63 12.50 45.44
CA GLN A 86 -24.69 11.52 45.69
C GLN A 86 -24.55 10.31 44.76
N GLN A 87 -24.37 9.13 45.35
CA GLN A 87 -24.77 7.88 44.70
C GLN A 87 -26.30 7.77 44.74
N TYR A 88 -26.92 7.33 43.64
CA TYR A 88 -28.29 6.81 43.64
C TYR A 88 -28.38 5.58 42.70
N PRO A 89 -29.27 4.60 42.94
CA PRO A 89 -28.98 3.20 42.60
C PRO A 89 -29.82 2.61 41.46
N GLY A 90 -29.46 1.38 41.08
CA GLY A 90 -30.47 0.32 40.90
C GLY A 90 -31.22 0.24 39.57
N ALA A 91 -30.69 -0.58 38.66
CA ALA A 91 -31.44 -1.47 37.75
C ALA A 91 -32.78 -0.95 37.15
N GLY A 92 -32.70 -0.17 36.07
CA GLY A 92 -33.81 0.03 35.13
C GLY A 92 -33.59 -0.74 33.83
N TYR A 93 -34.30 -1.85 33.61
CA TYR A 93 -34.22 -2.65 32.37
C TYR A 93 -34.98 -1.97 31.21
N ALA A 94 -34.40 -0.90 30.65
CA ALA A 94 -34.95 -0.19 29.49
C ALA A 94 -34.61 -0.92 28.17
N THR A 95 -35.37 -1.96 27.83
CA THR A 95 -35.27 -2.68 26.54
C THR A 95 -35.83 -1.86 25.37
N GLY A 96 -35.23 -0.72 25.07
CA GLY A 96 -35.38 -0.07 23.78
C GLY A 96 -34.51 -0.76 22.72
N PRO A 97 -34.95 -0.88 21.46
CA PRO A 97 -34.12 -1.37 20.36
C PRO A 97 -33.10 -0.30 19.94
N GLY A 98 -32.13 -0.07 20.83
CA GLY A 98 -30.96 0.74 20.53
C GLY A 98 -30.26 0.12 19.33
N LYS A 99 -30.26 0.84 18.20
CA LYS A 99 -29.42 0.50 17.05
C LYS A 99 -27.97 0.63 17.51
N GLN A 100 -27.40 -0.47 17.99
CA GLN A 100 -25.97 -0.62 18.14
C GLN A 100 -25.37 -0.29 16.78
N ALA A 101 -24.76 0.90 16.66
CA ALA A 101 -23.98 1.23 15.47
C ALA A 101 -22.96 0.10 15.33
N PRO A 102 -22.94 -0.64 14.20
CA PRO A 102 -22.21 -1.90 14.12
C PRO A 102 -20.73 -1.60 14.40
N TYR A 103 -20.29 -1.98 15.60
CA TYR A 103 -18.92 -1.80 16.03
C TYR A 103 -18.11 -2.87 15.32
N THR A 104 -17.84 -2.62 14.04
CA THR A 104 -16.85 -3.36 13.27
C THR A 104 -15.51 -3.01 13.89
N ASP A 105 -15.19 -3.69 14.99
CA ASP A 105 -13.86 -3.76 15.56
C ASP A 105 -12.95 -4.22 14.42
N SER A 106 -12.28 -3.24 13.82
CA SER A 106 -11.62 -3.41 12.54
C SER A 106 -10.25 -3.99 12.83
N ARG A 107 -10.26 -5.28 13.22
CA ARG A 107 -9.11 -6.11 13.59
C ARG A 107 -7.89 -5.70 12.77
N ARG A 108 -6.75 -5.49 13.42
CA ARG A 108 -5.53 -5.09 12.72
C ARG A 108 -5.07 -6.24 11.82
N MET A 109 -4.63 -5.89 10.61
CA MET A 109 -4.04 -6.80 9.65
C MET A 109 -2.75 -7.42 10.20
N THR A 110 -2.68 -8.75 10.21
CA THR A 110 -1.44 -9.49 10.51
C THR A 110 -0.75 -9.94 9.23
N LEU A 111 0.46 -10.51 9.34
CA LEU A 111 1.11 -11.19 8.22
C LEU A 111 0.35 -12.47 7.85
N ASP A 112 -0.14 -13.23 8.84
CA ASP A 112 -0.88 -14.47 8.65
C ASP A 112 -2.17 -14.26 7.85
N ASP A 113 -2.84 -13.12 8.05
CA ASP A 113 -3.99 -12.69 7.26
C ASP A 113 -3.68 -12.57 5.77
N VAL A 114 -2.51 -12.01 5.45
CA VAL A 114 -2.04 -11.84 4.07
C VAL A 114 -1.60 -13.18 3.50
N VAL A 115 -0.85 -13.99 4.24
CA VAL A 115 -0.38 -15.32 3.80
C VAL A 115 -1.58 -16.22 3.51
N THR A 116 -2.54 -16.33 4.42
CA THR A 116 -3.73 -17.17 4.26
C THR A 116 -4.55 -16.76 3.03
N LYS A 117 -4.74 -15.45 2.81
CA LYS A 117 -5.47 -14.94 1.63
C LYS A 117 -4.68 -15.12 0.34
N THR A 118 -3.36 -14.95 0.39
CA THR A 118 -2.47 -15.22 -0.76
C THR A 118 -2.60 -16.67 -1.19
N LEU A 119 -2.51 -17.62 -0.25
CA LEU A 119 -2.69 -19.04 -0.52
C LEU A 119 -4.09 -19.37 -1.06
N ALA A 120 -5.15 -18.74 -0.52
CA ALA A 120 -6.51 -18.92 -1.03
C ALA A 120 -6.68 -18.41 -2.48
N LEU A 121 -6.08 -17.26 -2.82
CA LEU A 121 -6.10 -16.70 -4.17
C LEU A 121 -5.29 -17.55 -5.16
N PHE A 122 -4.12 -18.07 -4.74
CA PHE A 122 -3.37 -19.04 -5.54
C PHE A 122 -4.13 -20.35 -5.73
N GLY A 123 -4.85 -20.85 -4.72
CA GLY A 123 -5.69 -22.03 -4.86
C GLY A 123 -6.77 -21.87 -5.92
N ILE A 124 -7.48 -20.73 -5.92
CA ILE A 124 -8.47 -20.37 -6.95
C ILE A 124 -7.82 -20.26 -8.33
N LEU A 125 -6.69 -19.56 -8.42
CA LEU A 125 -5.93 -19.37 -9.67
C LEU A 125 -5.47 -20.71 -10.25
N LEU A 126 -4.95 -21.62 -9.44
CA LEU A 126 -4.45 -22.93 -9.87
C LEU A 126 -5.58 -23.86 -10.34
N VAL A 127 -6.73 -23.87 -9.66
CA VAL A 127 -7.91 -24.62 -10.11
C VAL A 127 -8.43 -24.08 -11.45
N ALA A 128 -8.51 -22.76 -11.60
CA ALA A 128 -8.90 -22.12 -12.84
C ALA A 128 -7.87 -22.32 -13.98
N ALA A 129 -6.57 -22.35 -13.66
CA ALA A 129 -5.51 -22.65 -14.62
C ALA A 129 -5.51 -24.11 -15.07
N ALA A 130 -5.78 -25.06 -14.18
CA ALA A 130 -5.97 -26.45 -14.56
C ALA A 130 -7.16 -26.60 -15.54
N PHE A 131 -8.30 -25.96 -15.24
CA PHE A 131 -9.46 -25.96 -16.14
C PHE A 131 -9.14 -25.31 -17.50
N GLY A 132 -8.53 -24.12 -17.51
CA GLY A 132 -8.17 -23.42 -18.75
C GLY A 132 -7.17 -24.19 -19.62
N TRP A 133 -6.25 -24.92 -18.99
CA TRP A 133 -5.29 -25.80 -19.67
C TRP A 133 -5.96 -26.99 -20.36
N PHE A 134 -6.92 -27.67 -19.71
CA PHE A 134 -7.66 -28.76 -20.34
C PHE A 134 -8.56 -28.25 -21.48
N VAL A 135 -9.33 -27.18 -21.25
CA VAL A 135 -10.18 -26.58 -22.29
C VAL A 135 -9.37 -26.14 -23.51
N ALA A 136 -8.16 -25.60 -23.33
CA ALA A 136 -7.29 -25.21 -24.43
C ALA A 136 -6.67 -26.38 -25.20
N LYS A 137 -6.52 -27.56 -24.57
CA LYS A 137 -6.11 -28.80 -25.24
C LYS A 137 -7.25 -29.45 -26.02
N ASP A 138 -8.44 -29.48 -25.43
CA ASP A 138 -9.61 -30.15 -26.03
C ASP A 138 -10.22 -29.31 -27.17
N SER A 139 -10.12 -27.98 -27.09
CA SER A 139 -10.56 -27.06 -28.15
C SER A 139 -9.67 -25.82 -28.23
N GLN A 140 -8.86 -25.73 -29.28
CA GLN A 140 -8.02 -24.57 -29.57
C GLN A 140 -8.84 -23.27 -29.66
N ALA A 141 -10.08 -23.32 -30.18
CA ALA A 141 -10.97 -22.16 -30.25
C ALA A 141 -11.46 -21.71 -28.86
N ALA A 142 -11.85 -22.65 -28.00
CA ALA A 142 -12.25 -22.34 -26.62
C ALA A 142 -11.06 -21.84 -25.79
N GLY A 143 -9.88 -22.47 -25.93
CA GLY A 143 -8.63 -22.01 -25.33
C GLY A 143 -8.25 -20.59 -25.76
N MET A 144 -8.42 -20.26 -27.05
CA MET A 144 -8.15 -18.91 -27.55
C MET A 144 -9.15 -17.89 -26.98
N GLY A 145 -10.42 -18.30 -26.79
CA GLY A 145 -11.43 -17.54 -26.07
C GLY A 145 -11.05 -17.28 -24.61
N LEU A 146 -10.51 -18.28 -23.90
CA LEU A 146 -10.02 -18.13 -22.52
C LEU A 146 -8.74 -17.28 -22.45
N PHE A 147 -7.84 -17.40 -23.42
CA PHE A 147 -6.61 -16.59 -23.49
C PHE A 147 -6.91 -15.11 -23.76
N LEU A 148 -7.63 -14.80 -24.84
CA LEU A 148 -7.98 -13.42 -25.19
C LEU A 148 -8.99 -12.82 -24.20
N GLY A 149 -10.02 -13.58 -23.84
CA GLY A 149 -11.02 -13.16 -22.86
C GLY A 149 -10.41 -12.95 -21.48
N GLY A 150 -9.56 -13.87 -21.01
CA GLY A 150 -8.84 -13.74 -19.75
C GLY A 150 -7.88 -12.55 -19.72
N MET A 151 -7.10 -12.32 -20.79
CA MET A 151 -6.23 -11.14 -20.91
C MET A 151 -7.01 -9.82 -20.85
N VAL A 152 -8.16 -9.73 -21.55
CA VAL A 152 -9.00 -8.52 -21.55
C VAL A 152 -9.72 -8.34 -20.20
N VAL A 153 -10.27 -9.42 -19.62
CA VAL A 153 -10.98 -9.38 -18.33
C VAL A 153 -10.01 -9.08 -17.18
N GLY A 154 -8.80 -9.65 -17.19
CA GLY A 154 -7.73 -9.34 -16.24
C GLY A 154 -7.36 -7.85 -16.29
N LEU A 155 -7.08 -7.32 -17.49
CA LEU A 155 -6.79 -5.90 -17.68
C LEU A 155 -7.94 -4.98 -17.22
N VAL A 156 -9.19 -5.30 -17.59
CA VAL A 156 -10.36 -4.50 -17.20
C VAL A 156 -10.62 -4.55 -15.70
N ILE A 157 -10.56 -5.73 -15.06
CA ILE A 157 -10.76 -5.86 -13.61
C ILE A 157 -9.60 -5.22 -12.85
N GLY A 158 -8.35 -5.34 -13.32
CA GLY A 158 -7.19 -4.68 -12.74
C GLY A 158 -7.31 -3.16 -12.76
N LEU A 159 -7.77 -2.57 -13.87
CA LEU A 159 -8.09 -1.14 -13.95
C LEU A 159 -9.25 -0.75 -13.03
N VAL A 160 -10.32 -1.54 -12.98
CA VAL A 160 -11.46 -1.30 -12.07
C VAL A 160 -11.01 -1.34 -10.60
N ILE A 161 -10.18 -2.30 -10.20
CA ILE A 161 -9.61 -2.37 -8.84
C ILE A 161 -8.72 -1.15 -8.57
N SER A 162 -7.91 -0.72 -9.55
CA SER A 162 -7.03 0.45 -9.42
C SER A 162 -7.79 1.77 -9.23
N PHE A 163 -8.94 1.94 -9.87
CA PHE A 163 -9.76 3.16 -9.73
C PHE A 163 -10.79 3.10 -8.58
N LYS A 164 -11.20 1.90 -8.15
CA LYS A 164 -12.23 1.71 -7.12
C LYS A 164 -11.65 1.94 -5.71
N ARG A 165 -12.01 3.07 -5.10
CA ARG A 165 -11.65 3.47 -3.72
C ARG A 165 -12.16 2.54 -2.59
N ILE A 166 -12.73 1.38 -2.92
CA ILE A 166 -13.36 0.45 -1.97
C ILE A 166 -12.88 -0.98 -2.26
N ILE A 167 -12.17 -1.58 -1.29
CA ILE A 167 -11.73 -2.98 -1.34
C ILE A 167 -12.96 -3.89 -1.47
N SER A 168 -12.91 -4.81 -2.42
CA SER A 168 -14.09 -5.51 -2.93
C SER A 168 -13.76 -6.99 -3.13
N VAL A 169 -13.79 -7.78 -2.05
CA VAL A 169 -13.33 -9.18 -2.05
C VAL A 169 -13.88 -10.01 -3.23
N PRO A 170 -15.17 -9.94 -3.62
CA PRO A 170 -15.66 -10.68 -4.79
C PRO A 170 -14.93 -10.33 -6.11
N LEU A 171 -14.53 -9.07 -6.32
CA LEU A 171 -13.76 -8.69 -7.52
C LEU A 171 -12.34 -9.28 -7.49
N ILE A 172 -11.73 -9.39 -6.31
CA ILE A 172 -10.39 -9.98 -6.13
C ILE A 172 -10.44 -11.50 -6.38
N LEU A 173 -11.52 -12.17 -5.95
CA LEU A 173 -11.75 -13.60 -6.22
C LEU A 173 -12.02 -13.84 -7.72
N THR A 174 -12.89 -13.04 -8.35
CA THR A 174 -13.15 -13.11 -9.80
C THR A 174 -11.90 -12.81 -10.62
N TYR A 175 -11.06 -11.86 -10.18
CA TYR A 175 -9.77 -11.58 -10.81
C TYR A 175 -8.85 -12.81 -10.77
N ALA A 176 -8.67 -13.43 -9.60
CA ALA A 176 -7.81 -14.63 -9.46
C ALA A 176 -8.30 -15.80 -10.32
N ALA A 177 -9.62 -15.97 -10.48
CA ALA A 177 -10.19 -16.97 -11.38
C ALA A 177 -9.97 -16.62 -12.87
N ALA A 178 -10.13 -15.35 -13.26
CA ALA A 178 -9.92 -14.91 -14.64
C ALA A 178 -8.44 -15.00 -15.08
N GLU A 179 -7.51 -14.58 -14.21
CA GLU A 179 -6.07 -14.78 -14.42
C GLU A 179 -5.71 -16.27 -14.46
N GLY A 180 -6.33 -17.11 -13.62
CA GLY A 180 -6.17 -18.55 -13.70
C GLY A 180 -6.55 -19.10 -15.08
N LEU A 181 -7.75 -18.78 -15.58
CA LEU A 181 -8.21 -19.19 -16.92
C LEU A 181 -7.26 -18.70 -18.03
N PHE A 182 -6.83 -17.45 -17.96
CA PHE A 182 -5.82 -16.87 -18.87
C PHE A 182 -4.52 -17.68 -18.86
N LEU A 183 -3.93 -17.87 -17.69
CA LEU A 183 -2.67 -18.58 -17.50
C LEU A 183 -2.74 -20.04 -17.91
N GLY A 184 -3.86 -20.73 -17.64
CA GLY A 184 -4.09 -22.11 -18.06
C GLY A 184 -4.02 -22.26 -19.57
N ALA A 185 -4.80 -21.43 -20.28
CA ALA A 185 -4.82 -21.41 -21.75
C ALA A 185 -3.48 -20.95 -22.34
N ALA A 186 -2.88 -19.89 -21.79
CA ALA A 186 -1.55 -19.41 -22.21
C ALA A 186 -0.50 -20.52 -22.09
N SER A 187 -0.42 -21.16 -20.92
CA SER A 187 0.53 -22.23 -20.66
C SER A 187 0.33 -23.43 -21.59
N ALA A 188 -0.92 -23.78 -21.92
CA ALA A 188 -1.21 -24.86 -22.86
C ALA A 188 -0.68 -24.55 -24.27
N PHE A 189 -0.93 -23.34 -24.80
CA PHE A 189 -0.39 -22.91 -26.09
C PHE A 189 1.15 -22.82 -26.10
N PHE A 190 1.74 -22.22 -25.07
CA PHE A 190 3.20 -22.13 -24.94
C PHE A 190 3.86 -23.51 -24.84
N ASN A 191 3.25 -24.48 -24.14
CA ASN A 191 3.77 -25.85 -24.06
C ASN A 191 3.52 -26.67 -25.33
N GLN A 192 2.50 -26.34 -26.14
CA GLN A 192 2.28 -26.96 -27.45
C GLN A 192 3.37 -26.54 -28.45
N MET A 193 3.77 -25.26 -28.41
CA MET A 193 4.83 -24.72 -29.28
C MET A 193 6.23 -25.05 -28.76
N TYR A 194 6.44 -25.04 -27.44
CA TYR A 194 7.74 -25.22 -26.79
C TYR A 194 7.64 -26.24 -25.64
N PRO A 195 7.66 -27.57 -25.92
CA PRO A 195 7.43 -28.61 -24.91
C PRO A 195 8.34 -28.50 -23.69
N GLY A 196 7.73 -28.47 -22.49
CA GLY A 196 8.44 -28.38 -21.20
C GLY A 196 8.75 -26.95 -20.71
N VAL A 197 8.49 -25.91 -21.51
CA VAL A 197 8.74 -24.51 -21.14
C VAL A 197 7.98 -24.08 -19.87
N VAL A 198 6.79 -24.66 -19.65
CA VAL A 198 5.93 -24.35 -18.50
C VAL A 198 6.53 -24.85 -17.19
N SER A 199 7.10 -26.06 -17.17
CA SER A 199 7.81 -26.58 -15.99
C SER A 199 9.04 -25.75 -15.62
N GLU A 200 9.80 -25.28 -16.61
CA GLU A 200 10.92 -24.34 -16.40
C GLU A 200 10.43 -22.99 -15.85
N ALA A 201 9.37 -22.43 -16.44
CA ALA A 201 8.78 -21.18 -15.99
C ALA A 201 8.28 -21.26 -14.54
N VAL A 202 7.53 -22.31 -14.17
CA VAL A 202 7.06 -22.52 -12.79
C VAL A 202 8.25 -22.66 -11.82
N LEU A 203 9.23 -23.50 -12.13
CA LEU A 203 10.41 -23.70 -11.27
C LEU A 203 11.20 -22.40 -11.08
N ALA A 204 11.43 -21.65 -12.16
CA ALA A 204 12.11 -20.37 -12.11
C ALA A 204 11.31 -19.33 -11.31
N THR A 205 9.97 -19.27 -11.45
CA THR A 205 9.12 -18.38 -10.64
C THR A 205 9.25 -18.69 -9.16
N LEU A 206 9.25 -19.97 -8.76
CA LEU A 206 9.43 -20.38 -7.36
C LEU A 206 10.83 -20.01 -6.83
N CYS A 207 11.89 -20.28 -7.61
CA CYS A 207 13.27 -19.92 -7.25
C CYS A 207 13.46 -18.40 -7.11
N VAL A 208 12.93 -17.61 -8.05
CA VAL A 208 12.99 -16.14 -8.00
C VAL A 208 12.16 -15.60 -6.84
N PHE A 209 10.94 -16.10 -6.62
CA PHE A 209 10.11 -15.69 -5.47
C PHE A 209 10.82 -15.97 -4.13
N ALA A 210 11.39 -17.16 -3.96
CA ALA A 210 12.15 -17.52 -2.76
C ALA A 210 13.41 -16.65 -2.58
N GLY A 211 14.13 -16.37 -3.67
CA GLY A 211 15.30 -15.49 -3.67
C GLY A 211 14.95 -14.04 -3.32
N MET A 212 13.86 -13.49 -3.88
CA MET A 212 13.37 -12.15 -3.56
C MET A 212 12.86 -12.08 -2.12
N PHE A 213 12.17 -13.11 -1.63
CA PHE A 213 11.71 -13.19 -0.24
C PHE A 213 12.90 -13.23 0.73
N ALA A 214 13.90 -14.07 0.48
CA ALA A 214 15.13 -14.10 1.28
C ALA A 214 15.87 -12.75 1.24
N GLY A 215 16.09 -12.18 0.05
CA GLY A 215 16.78 -10.90 -0.13
C GLY A 215 16.10 -9.74 0.60
N TRP A 216 14.76 -9.71 0.60
CA TRP A 216 13.97 -8.79 1.40
C TRP A 216 14.04 -9.10 2.91
N LYS A 217 13.80 -10.36 3.31
CA LYS A 217 13.70 -10.80 4.71
C LYS A 217 15.03 -10.68 5.49
N PHE A 218 16.16 -10.72 4.81
CA PHE A 218 17.50 -10.44 5.37
C PHE A 218 17.94 -8.98 5.21
N GLY A 219 17.11 -8.10 4.63
CA GLY A 219 17.40 -6.67 4.50
C GLY A 219 18.49 -6.31 3.48
N LEU A 220 18.85 -7.25 2.60
CA LEU A 220 19.74 -7.05 1.45
C LEU A 220 19.07 -6.14 0.41
N ILE A 221 17.77 -6.33 0.18
CA ILE A 221 16.93 -5.54 -0.73
C ILE A 221 16.11 -4.56 0.10
N ARG A 222 16.42 -3.25 -0.02
CA ARG A 222 15.72 -2.17 0.72
C ARG A 222 14.88 -1.33 -0.23
N VAL A 223 13.55 -1.42 -0.09
CA VAL A 223 12.61 -0.62 -0.89
C VAL A 223 12.44 0.75 -0.22
N THR A 224 13.01 1.77 -0.86
CA THR A 224 12.94 3.17 -0.41
C THR A 224 11.82 3.92 -1.13
N GLU A 225 11.39 5.07 -0.60
CA GLU A 225 10.44 5.95 -1.32
C GLU A 225 10.95 6.37 -2.70
N ARG A 226 12.27 6.57 -2.85
CA ARG A 226 12.87 6.92 -4.13
C ARG A 226 12.82 5.75 -5.11
N SER A 227 13.18 4.53 -4.67
CA SER A 227 13.15 3.36 -5.56
C SER A 227 11.72 2.94 -5.90
N ARG A 228 10.76 3.04 -4.97
CA ARG A 228 9.32 2.84 -5.22
C ARG A 228 8.78 3.79 -6.30
N LYS A 229 9.15 5.08 -6.26
CA LYS A 229 8.77 6.08 -7.27
C LYS A 229 9.42 5.84 -8.64
N ILE A 230 10.71 5.50 -8.68
CA ILE A 230 11.41 5.15 -9.94
C ILE A 230 10.80 3.89 -10.56
N PHE A 231 10.56 2.86 -9.74
CA PHE A 231 9.92 1.61 -10.16
C PHE A 231 8.52 1.84 -10.75
N ALA A 232 7.67 2.64 -10.10
CA ALA A 232 6.35 2.97 -10.63
C ALA A 232 6.40 3.63 -12.03
N MET A 233 7.38 4.51 -12.27
CA MET A 233 7.61 5.10 -13.60
C MET A 233 8.13 4.07 -14.63
N MET A 234 8.98 3.13 -14.21
CA MET A 234 9.44 2.03 -15.07
C MET A 234 8.30 1.07 -15.44
N VAL A 235 7.45 0.70 -14.48
CA VAL A 235 6.25 -0.13 -14.73
C VAL A 235 5.29 0.57 -15.67
N MET A 236 5.04 1.88 -15.48
CA MET A 236 4.19 2.65 -16.40
C MET A 236 4.75 2.67 -17.83
N GLY A 237 6.06 2.89 -17.98
CA GLY A 237 6.73 2.82 -19.29
C GLY A 237 6.66 1.44 -19.93
N TYR A 238 6.88 0.37 -19.16
CA TYR A 238 6.78 -1.00 -19.65
C TYR A 238 5.33 -1.38 -20.01
N PHE A 239 4.33 -0.97 -19.22
CA PHE A 239 2.92 -1.21 -19.50
C PHE A 239 2.47 -0.54 -20.80
N LEU A 240 2.86 0.72 -21.04
CA LEU A 240 2.57 1.42 -22.29
C LEU A 240 3.26 0.74 -23.49
N PHE A 241 4.51 0.30 -23.34
CA PHE A 241 5.22 -0.49 -24.35
C PHE A 241 4.50 -1.83 -24.63
N ALA A 242 4.09 -2.56 -23.59
CA ALA A 242 3.41 -3.83 -23.72
C ALA A 242 2.04 -3.70 -24.40
N LEU A 243 1.27 -2.66 -24.08
CA LEU A 243 -0.01 -2.35 -24.72
C LEU A 243 0.17 -2.05 -26.22
N ILE A 244 1.13 -1.19 -26.57
CA ILE A 244 1.48 -0.92 -27.98
C ILE A 244 1.93 -2.20 -28.69
N ASN A 245 2.75 -3.03 -28.03
CA ASN A 245 3.23 -4.29 -28.57
C ASN A 245 2.09 -5.29 -28.86
N VAL A 246 1.11 -5.41 -27.96
CA VAL A 246 -0.10 -6.24 -28.18
C VAL A 246 -0.91 -5.73 -29.38
N VAL A 247 -1.11 -4.41 -29.49
CA VAL A 247 -1.82 -3.81 -30.64
C VAL A 247 -1.08 -4.09 -31.95
N LEU A 248 0.26 -3.94 -32.00
CA LEU A 248 1.05 -4.16 -33.22
C LEU A 248 1.19 -5.65 -33.62
N VAL A 249 1.10 -6.59 -32.67
CA VAL A 249 0.94 -8.01 -33.00
C VAL A 249 -0.47 -8.27 -33.54
N TRP A 250 -1.51 -7.72 -32.91
CA TRP A 250 -2.90 -7.95 -33.29
C TRP A 250 -3.26 -7.36 -34.67
N THR A 251 -2.68 -6.21 -35.04
CA THR A 251 -2.84 -5.62 -36.39
C THR A 251 -1.92 -6.25 -37.45
N GLY A 252 -1.14 -7.27 -37.10
CA GLY A 252 -0.24 -7.98 -38.02
C GLY A 252 1.03 -7.20 -38.43
N VAL A 253 1.32 -6.05 -37.80
CA VAL A 253 2.54 -5.27 -38.05
C VAL A 253 3.78 -6.03 -37.57
N PHE A 254 3.66 -6.83 -36.51
CA PHE A 254 4.67 -7.82 -36.12
C PHE A 254 4.23 -9.24 -36.49
N SER A 255 5.04 -9.91 -37.31
CA SER A 255 4.85 -11.32 -37.69
C SER A 255 5.25 -12.32 -36.60
N SER A 256 5.94 -11.88 -35.56
CA SER A 256 6.31 -12.74 -34.41
C SER A 256 5.24 -12.66 -33.31
N PRO A 257 4.77 -13.79 -32.75
CA PRO A 257 3.87 -13.80 -31.59
C PRO A 257 4.40 -13.05 -30.36
N PHE A 258 5.73 -12.88 -30.26
CA PHE A 258 6.36 -12.11 -29.18
C PHE A 258 6.32 -10.58 -29.39
N GLY A 259 6.00 -10.13 -30.61
CA GLY A 259 6.07 -8.74 -31.03
C GLY A 259 7.50 -8.23 -31.20
N ALA A 260 7.76 -7.01 -30.73
CA ALA A 260 9.04 -6.32 -30.81
C ALA A 260 10.21 -7.20 -30.33
N GLY A 261 11.27 -7.23 -31.14
CA GLY A 261 12.47 -8.03 -30.92
C GLY A 261 12.37 -9.51 -31.29
N GLY A 262 11.18 -10.06 -31.52
CA GLY A 262 10.98 -11.49 -31.84
C GLY A 262 11.62 -12.41 -30.80
N SER A 263 12.21 -13.53 -31.22
CA SER A 263 13.09 -14.36 -30.38
C SER A 263 14.56 -13.91 -30.40
N GLY A 264 14.91 -12.90 -31.20
CA GLY A 264 16.28 -12.40 -31.32
C GLY A 264 16.83 -11.79 -30.02
N SER A 265 18.13 -11.50 -30.01
CA SER A 265 18.86 -10.96 -28.85
C SER A 265 18.18 -9.74 -28.20
N LEU A 266 17.63 -8.82 -29.01
CA LEU A 266 16.87 -7.67 -28.53
C LEU A 266 15.59 -8.07 -27.79
N GLY A 267 14.87 -9.09 -28.26
CA GLY A 267 13.69 -9.65 -27.59
C GLY A 267 14.04 -10.36 -26.27
N ILE A 268 15.19 -11.03 -26.21
CA ILE A 268 15.72 -11.63 -24.98
C ILE A 268 16.10 -10.54 -23.96
N ILE A 269 16.79 -9.48 -24.37
CA ILE A 269 17.16 -8.34 -23.50
C ILE A 269 15.91 -7.64 -22.93
N ILE A 270 14.88 -7.40 -23.75
CA ILE A 270 13.60 -6.85 -23.27
C ILE A 270 12.94 -7.79 -22.25
N SER A 271 12.98 -9.10 -22.48
CA SER A 271 12.37 -10.08 -21.58
C SER A 271 13.13 -10.19 -20.25
N LEU A 272 14.47 -10.13 -20.27
CA LEU A 272 15.30 -10.06 -19.05
C LEU A 272 15.02 -8.78 -18.25
N PHE A 273 14.83 -7.64 -18.92
CA PHE A 273 14.43 -6.39 -18.26
C PHE A 273 13.03 -6.49 -17.63
N ALA A 274 12.07 -7.11 -18.32
CA ALA A 274 10.72 -7.34 -17.80
C ALA A 274 10.72 -8.29 -16.58
N VAL A 275 11.47 -9.40 -16.62
CA VAL A 275 11.70 -10.29 -15.48
C VAL A 275 12.39 -9.56 -14.32
N GLY A 276 13.30 -8.64 -14.60
CA GLY A 276 13.91 -7.74 -13.61
C GLY A 276 12.89 -6.82 -12.92
N LEU A 277 11.93 -6.26 -13.65
CA LEU A 277 10.85 -5.44 -13.06
C LEU A 277 9.85 -6.30 -12.27
N ALA A 278 9.43 -7.45 -12.80
CA ALA A 278 8.47 -8.34 -12.14
C ALA A 278 9.07 -9.03 -10.89
N SER A 279 10.37 -9.32 -10.88
CA SER A 279 11.04 -9.78 -9.65
C SER A 279 11.13 -8.66 -8.61
N TYR A 280 11.44 -7.41 -9.01
CA TYR A 280 11.47 -6.29 -8.05
C TYR A 280 10.08 -5.93 -7.50
N SER A 281 8.99 -6.12 -8.26
CA SER A 281 7.63 -5.85 -7.78
C SER A 281 7.29 -6.68 -6.54
N ILE A 282 7.72 -7.95 -6.49
CA ILE A 282 7.56 -8.84 -5.33
C ILE A 282 8.24 -8.26 -4.07
N ALA A 283 9.42 -7.64 -4.19
CA ALA A 283 10.05 -6.96 -3.04
C ALA A 283 9.32 -5.68 -2.62
N VAL A 284 8.73 -4.95 -3.58
CA VAL A 284 7.85 -3.81 -3.29
C VAL A 284 6.58 -4.28 -2.57
N ASP A 285 6.02 -5.43 -2.91
CA ASP A 285 4.87 -6.01 -2.23
C ASP A 285 5.20 -6.41 -0.80
N PHE A 286 6.30 -7.14 -0.54
CA PHE A 286 6.71 -7.50 0.82
C PHE A 286 6.96 -6.26 1.71
N ASP A 287 7.60 -5.21 1.16
CA ASP A 287 7.74 -3.92 1.84
C ASP A 287 6.37 -3.25 2.11
N THR A 288 5.44 -3.30 1.15
CA THR A 288 4.08 -2.75 1.31
C THR A 288 3.27 -3.50 2.38
N ILE A 289 3.35 -4.84 2.38
CA ILE A 289 2.73 -5.74 3.35
C ILE A 289 3.24 -5.41 4.76
N GLN A 290 4.56 -5.41 4.96
CA GLN A 290 5.18 -5.17 6.26
C GLN A 290 4.87 -3.77 6.78
N ARG A 291 4.90 -2.74 5.92
CA ARG A 291 4.47 -1.39 6.28
C ARG A 291 3.01 -1.36 6.69
N GLY A 292 2.12 -2.02 5.94
CA GLY A 292 0.69 -2.09 6.25
C GLY A 292 0.40 -2.75 7.61
N VAL A 293 1.12 -3.81 7.96
CA VAL A 293 1.05 -4.46 9.29
C VAL A 293 1.60 -3.53 10.37
N ASN A 294 2.78 -2.93 10.15
CA ASN A 294 3.41 -2.01 11.11
C ASN A 294 2.56 -0.74 11.37
N SER A 295 1.86 -0.23 10.36
CA SER A 295 0.89 0.87 10.48
C SER A 295 -0.46 0.43 11.05
N GLY A 296 -0.67 -0.86 11.33
CA GLY A 296 -1.90 -1.37 11.92
C GLY A 296 -3.15 -1.21 11.04
N LEU A 297 -3.00 -1.32 9.70
CA LEU A 297 -4.13 -1.22 8.78
C LEU A 297 -5.27 -2.20 9.14
N PRO A 298 -6.55 -1.87 8.89
CA PRO A 298 -7.66 -2.79 9.07
C PRO A 298 -7.51 -4.10 8.28
N GLU A 299 -7.99 -5.21 8.85
CA GLU A 299 -7.91 -6.58 8.31
C GLU A 299 -8.21 -6.65 6.81
N LYS A 300 -9.26 -5.95 6.35
CA LYS A 300 -9.73 -5.94 4.97
C LYS A 300 -8.64 -5.57 3.94
N TYR A 301 -7.61 -4.83 4.34
CA TYR A 301 -6.47 -4.50 3.48
C TYR A 301 -5.63 -5.72 3.13
N SER A 302 -5.66 -6.80 3.92
CA SER A 302 -4.94 -8.05 3.61
C SER A 302 -5.40 -8.71 2.32
N TRP A 303 -6.67 -8.54 1.92
CA TRP A 303 -7.16 -8.96 0.60
C TRP A 303 -6.49 -8.19 -0.54
N LEU A 304 -6.32 -6.86 -0.38
CA LEU A 304 -5.66 -6.02 -1.38
C LEU A 304 -4.14 -6.31 -1.45
N MET A 305 -3.51 -6.57 -0.31
CA MET A 305 -2.09 -6.94 -0.24
C MET A 305 -1.84 -8.32 -0.88
N ALA A 306 -2.67 -9.31 -0.57
CA ALA A 306 -2.61 -10.64 -1.18
C ALA A 306 -2.87 -10.60 -2.69
N HIS A 307 -3.78 -9.72 -3.14
CA HIS A 307 -4.04 -9.47 -4.56
C HIS A 307 -2.83 -8.85 -5.28
N GLY A 308 -2.19 -7.83 -4.71
CA GLY A 308 -0.98 -7.24 -5.30
C GLY A 308 0.15 -8.28 -5.47
N LEU A 309 0.39 -9.07 -4.43
CA LEU A 309 1.40 -10.12 -4.47
C LEU A 309 1.05 -11.25 -5.47
N LEU A 310 -0.24 -11.59 -5.63
CA LEU A 310 -0.71 -12.49 -6.68
C LEU A 310 -0.36 -11.93 -8.08
N VAL A 311 -0.71 -10.67 -8.35
CA VAL A 311 -0.44 -10.00 -9.64
C VAL A 311 1.05 -10.00 -9.97
N SER A 312 1.91 -9.67 -9.00
CA SER A 312 3.37 -9.67 -9.18
C SER A 312 3.93 -11.05 -9.55
N VAL A 313 3.47 -12.12 -8.90
CA VAL A 313 3.93 -13.49 -9.20
C VAL A 313 3.38 -14.00 -10.54
N VAL A 314 2.12 -13.67 -10.85
CA VAL A 314 1.50 -13.94 -12.16
C VAL A 314 2.29 -13.26 -13.28
N TRP A 315 2.62 -11.98 -13.12
CA TRP A 315 3.42 -11.24 -14.08
C TRP A 315 4.82 -11.85 -14.24
N LEU A 316 5.51 -12.15 -13.14
CA LEU A 316 6.82 -12.82 -13.16
C LEU A 316 6.77 -14.16 -13.92
N TYR A 317 5.74 -14.97 -13.68
CA TYR A 317 5.55 -16.23 -14.41
C TYR A 317 5.37 -16.02 -15.91
N VAL A 318 4.54 -15.05 -16.33
CA VAL A 318 4.33 -14.74 -17.75
C VAL A 318 5.63 -14.27 -18.42
N GLU A 319 6.43 -13.43 -17.77
CA GLU A 319 7.70 -12.96 -18.36
C GLU A 319 8.77 -14.06 -18.41
N LEU A 320 8.83 -14.95 -17.42
CA LEU A 320 9.70 -16.13 -17.45
C LEU A 320 9.27 -17.12 -18.53
N LEU A 321 7.97 -17.40 -18.66
CA LEU A 321 7.41 -18.23 -19.73
C LEU A 321 7.75 -17.68 -21.12
N ARG A 322 7.59 -16.36 -21.32
CA ARG A 322 7.97 -15.68 -22.56
C ARG A 322 9.48 -15.70 -22.80
N LEU A 323 10.30 -15.50 -21.76
CA LEU A 323 11.77 -15.54 -21.86
C LEU A 323 12.27 -16.92 -22.29
N PHE A 324 11.87 -17.99 -21.60
CA PHE A 324 12.27 -19.34 -21.97
C PHE A 324 11.76 -19.72 -23.36
N ALA A 325 10.53 -19.35 -23.72
CA ALA A 325 9.98 -19.58 -25.05
C ALA A 325 10.77 -18.85 -26.16
N ARG A 326 11.18 -17.58 -25.97
CA ARG A 326 12.06 -16.87 -26.91
C ARG A 326 13.42 -17.58 -27.05
N MET A 327 14.01 -18.08 -25.97
CA MET A 327 15.28 -18.81 -26.00
C MET A 327 15.18 -20.22 -26.62
N ARG A 328 13.96 -20.69 -26.93
CA ARG A 328 13.65 -21.99 -27.54
C ARG A 328 13.16 -21.86 -29.00
N ASN A 329 13.26 -20.67 -29.61
CA ASN A 329 12.68 -20.33 -30.92
C ASN A 329 13.67 -19.71 -31.93
#